data_AF-A0A969KIQ0-F1
#
_entry.id   AF-A0A969KIQ0-F1
#
_cell.length_a   1.000
_cell.length_b   1.000
_cell.length_c   1.000
_cell.angle_alpha   90.00
_cell.angle_beta   90.00
_cell.angle_gamma   90.00
#
_symmetry.space_group_name_H-M   'P 1'
#
loop_
_entity.id
_entity.type
_entity.pdbx_description
1 polymer ?
#
loop_
_entity_poly.entity_id
_entity_poly.type
_entity_poly.pdbx_seq_one_letter_code
_entity_poly.pdbx_strand_id
1 'polypeptide(L)'
;MGTIKPINLQTAIGDLPLHDCQVGSETMGQVVAHQFAQRPTLIGVVVVDDNQLVGLISRGLFEQIKGNQALYHQFINHSLRTFLQGYQPQSVMVMGPQEQLDRAVKNVLNRQRQLWHEPIVVVFADKNLPEFKDFLLLDVNLLLRAQYQRNKLLQRAFNEQVQEKSDCLHRLAAQTAETKHHAKALKEYQKIVSQKNHQIEFLQTELLIRQEQLDLLQQEIMALQSLVGMEIDRACQFTHTGVDHICNSAGKIVQISHLLKDDLNSICSISELIGELSNQFRHLAVQAAIITNNNPHIHLHGFSKISSEIGKLVVQTLDIGRQADRMAYNFRSRIDELTSSAEDSTKIAYSLIDRMTEMGQIFHDQLGENDPHNTQKNISGASSQDDPPEQSPLVQNSSFGSIHGHQAANQALVNKISATKQTLAALQTMAKYNESSPLVSKIKRALDHQKSSQPINLSHD
;
A
#
# COMPACT_ATOMS: atom_id res chain seq x y z
N MET A 1 36.90 -30.36 67.28
CA MET A 1 36.36 -30.69 65.94
C MET A 1 36.67 -29.51 65.04
N GLY A 2 37.70 -29.60 64.19
CA GLY A 2 38.10 -28.49 63.33
C GLY A 2 37.02 -28.19 62.29
N THR A 3 36.63 -26.92 62.19
CA THR A 3 35.66 -26.43 61.20
C THR A 3 36.22 -26.66 59.80
N ILE A 4 35.54 -27.48 59.00
CA ILE A 4 35.93 -27.78 57.62
C ILE A 4 35.75 -26.49 56.80
N LYS A 5 36.83 -26.00 56.16
CA LYS A 5 36.74 -24.90 55.18
C LYS A 5 35.71 -25.25 54.09
N PRO A 6 34.99 -24.28 53.51
CA PRO A 6 34.00 -24.58 52.48
C PRO A 6 34.67 -25.29 51.29
N ILE A 7 34.26 -26.54 51.05
CA ILE A 7 34.78 -27.38 49.97
C ILE A 7 34.26 -26.84 48.64
N ASN A 8 35.18 -26.51 47.73
CA ASN A 8 34.90 -26.10 46.36
C ASN A 8 35.41 -27.17 45.37
N LEU A 9 35.21 -26.95 44.07
CA LEU A 9 35.59 -27.91 43.02
C LEU A 9 37.10 -28.11 42.86
N GLN A 10 37.91 -27.18 43.37
CA GLN A 10 39.38 -27.18 43.27
C GLN A 10 40.08 -27.66 44.54
N THR A 11 39.31 -28.01 45.58
CA THR A 11 39.83 -28.45 46.89
C THR A 11 40.81 -29.62 46.69
N ALA A 12 42.02 -29.47 47.21
CA ALA A 12 43.04 -30.52 47.26
C ALA A 12 43.11 -31.14 48.67
N ILE A 13 43.87 -32.22 48.83
CA ILE A 13 43.98 -32.89 50.13
C ILE A 13 44.63 -32.00 51.21
N GLY A 14 45.50 -31.06 50.82
CA GLY A 14 46.16 -30.13 51.73
C GLY A 14 45.23 -29.04 52.28
N ASP A 15 44.05 -28.84 51.67
CA ASP A 15 43.04 -27.89 52.14
C ASP A 15 42.14 -28.47 53.24
N LEU A 16 42.22 -29.79 53.47
CA LEU A 16 41.44 -30.49 54.48
C LEU A 16 42.06 -30.29 55.88
N PRO A 17 41.27 -30.41 56.95
CA PRO A 17 41.81 -30.49 58.31
C PRO A 17 42.81 -31.66 58.45
N LEU A 18 44.07 -31.33 58.72
CA LEU A 18 45.15 -32.29 58.94
C LEU A 18 45.53 -32.35 60.43
N HIS A 19 46.03 -33.51 60.87
CA HIS A 19 46.52 -33.73 62.22
C HIS A 19 48.04 -33.69 62.26
N ASP A 20 48.59 -32.83 63.12
CA ASP A 20 50.01 -32.78 63.41
C ASP A 20 50.31 -33.61 64.65
N CYS A 21 51.04 -34.72 64.48
CA CYS A 21 51.57 -35.52 65.57
C CYS A 21 52.76 -36.32 65.10
N GLN A 22 53.94 -35.78 65.35
CA GLN A 22 55.22 -36.33 64.91
C GLN A 22 56.12 -36.60 66.13
N VAL A 23 56.88 -37.69 66.08
CA VAL A 23 57.86 -38.05 67.12
C VAL A 23 59.15 -38.58 66.47
N GLY A 24 60.28 -38.41 67.17
CA GLY A 24 61.56 -38.96 66.72
C GLY A 24 61.61 -40.49 66.78
N SER A 25 62.43 -41.14 65.95
CA SER A 25 62.58 -42.61 65.95
C SER A 25 63.09 -43.20 67.27
N GLU A 26 63.85 -42.42 68.04
CA GLU A 26 64.37 -42.82 69.37
C GLU A 26 63.35 -42.68 70.49
N THR A 27 62.16 -42.14 70.19
CA THR A 27 61.07 -42.02 71.16
C THR A 27 60.65 -43.41 71.64
N MET A 28 60.47 -43.58 72.95
CA MET A 28 59.97 -44.83 73.53
C MET A 28 58.49 -45.02 73.22
N GLY A 29 58.06 -46.26 72.91
CA GLY A 29 56.66 -46.55 72.61
C GLY A 29 55.69 -46.17 73.74
N GLN A 30 56.15 -46.15 75.00
CA GLN A 30 55.36 -45.64 76.13
C GLN A 30 54.90 -44.19 75.94
N VAL A 31 55.73 -43.33 75.33
CA VAL A 31 55.38 -41.92 75.05
C VAL A 31 54.26 -41.83 74.02
N VAL A 32 54.33 -42.64 72.97
CA VAL A 32 53.28 -42.73 71.94
C VAL A 32 51.98 -43.29 72.53
N ALA A 33 52.06 -44.31 73.40
CA ALA A 33 50.89 -44.83 74.11
C ALA A 33 50.20 -43.75 74.96
N HIS A 34 51.00 -42.88 75.61
CA HIS A 34 50.47 -41.75 76.37
C HIS A 34 49.78 -40.71 75.48
N GLN A 35 50.34 -40.41 74.30
CA GLN A 35 49.70 -39.51 73.33
C GLN A 35 48.33 -40.02 72.87
N PHE A 36 48.19 -41.32 72.59
CA PHE A 36 46.90 -41.91 72.24
C PHE A 36 45.89 -41.92 73.40
N ALA A 37 46.36 -42.02 74.64
CA ALA A 37 45.51 -41.94 75.83
C ALA A 37 45.00 -40.52 76.08
N GLN A 38 45.88 -39.52 75.94
CA GLN A 38 45.53 -38.10 76.13
C GLN A 38 44.68 -37.53 74.99
N ARG A 39 44.83 -38.06 73.77
CA ARG A 39 44.14 -37.57 72.55
C ARG A 39 43.33 -38.70 71.91
N PRO A 40 42.09 -38.97 72.37
CA PRO A 40 41.25 -40.03 71.78
C PRO A 40 40.94 -39.82 70.30
N THR A 41 40.93 -38.58 69.81
CA THR A 41 40.69 -38.22 68.40
C THR A 41 41.95 -38.30 67.53
N LEU A 42 43.08 -38.73 68.08
CA LEU A 42 44.33 -38.85 67.33
C LEU A 42 44.28 -40.06 66.41
N ILE A 43 44.38 -39.82 65.11
CA ILE A 43 44.27 -40.85 64.06
C ILE A 43 45.57 -41.64 63.86
N GLY A 44 46.70 -41.10 64.31
CA GLY A 44 48.00 -41.76 64.26
C GLY A 44 49.14 -40.85 64.75
N VAL A 45 50.34 -41.41 64.81
CA VAL A 45 51.58 -40.71 65.12
C VAL A 45 52.61 -41.05 64.04
N VAL A 46 53.17 -40.01 63.41
CA VAL A 46 54.21 -40.14 62.41
C VAL A 46 55.57 -40.26 63.11
N VAL A 47 56.38 -41.23 62.67
CA VAL A 47 57.75 -41.40 63.17
C VAL A 47 58.71 -40.84 62.14
N VAL A 48 59.50 -39.85 62.54
CA VAL A 48 60.41 -39.10 61.68
C VAL A 48 61.84 -39.21 62.25
N ASP A 49 62.82 -39.30 61.37
CA ASP A 49 64.25 -39.29 61.69
C ASP A 49 64.98 -38.55 60.56
N ASP A 50 65.90 -37.64 60.90
CA ASP A 50 66.60 -36.79 59.92
C ASP A 50 65.70 -36.18 58.81
N ASN A 51 64.50 -35.71 59.21
CA ASN A 51 63.48 -35.17 58.31
C ASN A 51 62.97 -36.15 57.23
N GLN A 52 63.10 -37.45 57.48
CA GLN A 52 62.58 -38.54 56.67
C GLN A 52 61.50 -39.34 57.40
N LEU A 53 60.49 -39.78 56.66
CA LEU A 53 59.44 -40.65 57.16
C LEU A 53 60.01 -42.05 57.44
N VAL A 54 60.09 -42.43 58.72
CA VAL A 54 60.52 -43.77 59.16
C VAL A 54 59.34 -44.73 59.24
N GLY A 55 58.18 -44.22 59.68
CA GLY A 55 56.98 -45.04 59.79
C GLY A 55 55.78 -44.31 60.35
N LEU A 56 54.69 -45.04 60.54
CA LEU A 56 53.42 -44.55 61.05
C LEU A 56 52.89 -45.55 62.07
N ILE A 57 52.59 -45.08 63.28
CA ILE A 57 51.78 -45.82 64.24
C ILE A 57 50.37 -45.24 64.15
N SER A 58 49.48 -45.88 63.39
CA SER A 58 48.09 -45.44 63.32
C SER A 58 47.33 -45.82 64.58
N ARG A 59 46.15 -45.21 64.77
CA ARG A 59 45.23 -45.62 65.85
C ARG A 59 44.84 -47.09 65.71
N GLY A 60 44.56 -47.55 64.49
CA GLY A 60 44.21 -48.94 64.21
C GLY A 60 45.31 -49.91 64.62
N LEU A 61 46.55 -49.62 64.21
CA LEU A 61 47.73 -50.40 64.58
C LEU A 61 47.98 -50.37 66.09
N PHE A 62 47.85 -49.22 66.74
CA PHE A 62 48.02 -49.11 68.19
C PHE A 62 47.00 -49.97 68.96
N GLU A 63 45.73 -50.00 68.55
CA GLU A 63 44.73 -50.86 69.17
C GLU A 63 45.01 -52.35 68.91
N GLN A 64 45.55 -52.73 67.74
CA GLN A 64 46.02 -54.09 67.48
C GLN A 64 47.19 -54.49 68.38
N ILE A 65 48.17 -53.60 68.55
CA ILE A 65 49.31 -53.79 69.47
C ILE A 65 48.79 -53.97 70.90
N LYS A 66 47.90 -53.08 71.35
CA LYS A 66 47.30 -53.14 72.69
C LYS A 66 46.50 -54.41 72.94
N GLY A 67 45.84 -54.96 71.90
CA GLY A 67 45.11 -56.22 71.96
C GLY A 67 46.01 -57.45 72.12
N ASN A 68 47.33 -57.33 71.91
CA ASN A 68 48.29 -58.43 72.05
C ASN A 68 49.32 -58.10 73.14
N GLN A 69 49.24 -58.78 74.29
CA GLN A 69 50.08 -58.50 75.46
C GLN A 69 51.59 -58.57 75.17
N ALA A 70 52.04 -59.54 74.38
CA ALA A 70 53.45 -59.69 74.04
C ALA A 70 53.95 -58.55 73.15
N LEU A 71 53.17 -58.19 72.12
CA LEU A 71 53.49 -57.06 71.23
C LEU A 71 53.41 -55.72 71.96
N TYR A 72 52.44 -55.55 72.87
CA TYR A 72 52.33 -54.34 73.68
C TYR A 72 53.54 -54.16 74.60
N HIS A 73 53.98 -55.23 75.27
CA HIS A 73 55.20 -55.20 76.10
C HIS A 73 56.45 -54.89 75.26
N GLN A 74 56.55 -55.44 74.05
CA GLN A 74 57.63 -55.09 73.13
C GLN A 74 57.57 -53.63 72.69
N PHE A 75 56.39 -53.10 72.39
CA PHE A 75 56.18 -51.73 71.95
C PHE A 75 56.55 -50.71 73.04
N ILE A 76 56.04 -50.87 74.28
CA ILE A 76 56.25 -49.86 75.34
C ILE A 76 57.69 -49.76 75.82
N ASN A 77 58.46 -50.85 75.75
CA ASN A 77 59.81 -50.95 76.33
C ASN A 77 60.94 -50.70 75.33
N HIS A 78 60.64 -50.42 74.06
CA HIS A 78 61.65 -50.16 73.03
C HIS A 78 61.43 -48.81 72.35
N SER A 79 62.49 -48.30 71.71
CA SER A 79 62.36 -47.17 70.80
C SER A 79 61.53 -47.57 69.57
N LEU A 80 60.87 -46.58 68.96
CA LEU A 80 60.08 -46.81 67.75
C LEU A 80 60.95 -47.34 66.61
N ARG A 81 62.24 -46.96 66.53
CA ARG A 81 63.19 -47.52 65.56
C ARG A 81 63.28 -49.05 65.69
N THR A 82 63.60 -49.54 66.89
CA THR A 82 63.75 -50.99 67.13
C THR A 82 62.44 -51.72 66.92
N PHE A 83 61.32 -51.15 67.36
CA PHE A 83 60.01 -51.73 67.16
C PHE A 83 59.64 -51.85 65.68
N LEU A 84 59.76 -50.78 64.89
CA LEU A 84 59.41 -50.75 63.46
C LEU A 84 60.35 -51.62 62.61
N GLN A 85 61.60 -51.81 63.00
CA GLN A 85 62.51 -52.74 62.31
C GLN A 85 62.11 -54.20 62.48
N GLY A 86 61.60 -54.57 63.66
CA GLY A 86 61.12 -55.93 63.94
C GLY A 86 59.68 -56.19 63.48
N TYR A 87 58.86 -55.14 63.45
CA TYR A 87 57.45 -55.19 63.05
C TYR A 87 57.34 -54.71 61.60
N GLN A 88 57.41 -55.64 60.62
CA GLN A 88 57.34 -55.33 59.18
C GLN A 88 56.23 -54.29 58.88
N PRO A 89 56.56 -53.01 58.65
CA PRO A 89 55.55 -51.98 58.57
C PRO A 89 54.75 -52.16 57.28
N GLN A 90 53.42 -52.10 57.40
CA GLN A 90 52.55 -52.00 56.23
C GLN A 90 52.88 -50.69 55.49
N SER A 91 52.94 -50.73 54.16
CA SER A 91 53.35 -49.60 53.34
C SER A 91 52.54 -48.34 53.67
N VAL A 92 53.18 -47.33 54.24
CA VAL A 92 52.56 -46.04 54.55
C VAL A 92 52.24 -45.33 53.24
N MET A 93 51.01 -44.86 53.08
CA MET A 93 50.65 -44.09 51.90
C MET A 93 50.96 -42.62 52.12
N VAL A 94 51.74 -42.08 51.20
CA VAL A 94 52.24 -40.72 51.23
C VAL A 94 51.70 -39.97 50.01
N MET A 95 51.20 -38.75 50.21
CA MET A 95 50.71 -37.88 49.14
C MET A 95 51.20 -36.44 49.32
N GLY A 96 51.29 -35.70 48.21
CA GLY A 96 51.57 -34.26 48.25
C GLY A 96 50.30 -33.44 48.51
N PRO A 97 50.41 -32.22 49.07
CA PRO A 97 49.26 -31.41 49.46
C PRO A 97 48.36 -30.98 48.30
N GLN A 98 48.90 -30.96 47.08
CA GLN A 98 48.20 -30.58 45.85
C GLN A 98 47.45 -31.75 45.18
N GLU A 99 47.49 -32.95 45.77
CA GLU A 99 46.77 -34.10 45.23
C GLU A 99 45.26 -33.83 45.24
N GLN A 100 44.61 -34.11 44.10
CA GLN A 100 43.18 -33.88 43.93
C GLN A 100 42.38 -34.95 44.68
N LEU A 101 41.23 -34.57 45.24
CA LEU A 101 40.39 -35.46 46.05
C LEU A 101 40.02 -36.77 45.31
N ASP A 102 39.69 -36.70 44.01
CA ASP A 102 39.39 -37.89 43.18
C ASP A 102 40.52 -38.91 43.18
N ARG A 103 41.74 -38.41 42.94
CA ARG A 103 42.93 -39.25 42.84
C ARG A 103 43.32 -39.80 44.19
N ALA A 104 43.25 -38.97 45.24
CA ALA A 104 43.48 -39.41 46.61
C ALA A 104 42.52 -40.52 47.04
N VAL A 105 41.21 -40.36 46.79
CA VAL A 105 40.20 -41.39 47.09
C VAL A 105 40.46 -42.66 46.29
N LYS A 106 40.75 -42.54 44.99
CA LYS A 106 41.08 -43.71 44.15
C LYS A 106 42.30 -44.46 44.69
N ASN A 107 43.35 -43.75 45.07
CA ASN A 107 44.57 -44.32 45.61
C ASN A 107 44.32 -45.03 46.95
N VAL A 108 43.48 -44.47 47.83
CA VAL A 108 43.07 -45.11 49.09
C VAL A 108 42.29 -46.41 48.84
N LEU A 109 41.32 -46.38 47.92
CA LEU A 109 40.49 -47.56 47.61
C LEU A 109 41.28 -48.67 46.91
N ASN A 110 42.36 -48.32 46.21
CA ASN A 110 43.27 -49.29 45.59
C ASN A 110 44.19 -49.99 46.60
N ARG A 111 44.22 -49.57 47.87
CA ARG A 111 44.94 -50.29 48.93
C ARG A 111 44.25 -51.61 49.24
N GLN A 112 44.98 -52.52 49.89
CA GLN A 112 44.38 -53.69 50.53
C GLN A 112 43.26 -53.24 51.49
N ARG A 113 42.14 -53.97 51.49
CA ARG A 113 40.93 -53.59 52.25
C ARG A 113 41.19 -53.30 53.74
N GLN A 114 42.14 -54.03 54.34
CA GLN A 114 42.54 -53.85 55.74
C GLN A 114 43.14 -52.46 56.02
N LEU A 115 43.68 -51.79 54.99
CA LEU A 115 44.36 -50.50 55.07
C LEU A 115 43.46 -49.31 54.69
N TRP A 116 42.17 -49.53 54.43
CA TRP A 116 41.25 -48.44 54.04
C TRP A 116 41.03 -47.44 55.17
N HIS A 117 41.15 -47.88 56.42
CA HIS A 117 40.99 -47.02 57.60
C HIS A 117 42.30 -46.35 58.03
N GLU A 118 43.43 -46.74 57.42
CA GLU A 118 44.74 -46.20 57.76
C GLU A 118 44.89 -44.77 57.23
N PRO A 119 45.34 -43.82 58.08
CA PRO A 119 45.44 -42.42 57.67
C PRO A 119 46.48 -42.22 56.57
N ILE A 120 46.36 -41.10 55.86
CA ILE A 120 47.29 -40.72 54.78
C ILE A 120 48.31 -39.75 55.35
N VAL A 121 49.60 -39.95 55.05
CA VAL A 121 50.63 -38.95 55.35
C VAL A 121 50.67 -37.94 54.21
N VAL A 122 50.44 -36.67 54.52
CA VAL A 122 50.54 -35.54 53.60
C VAL A 122 51.87 -34.84 53.86
N VAL A 123 52.71 -34.74 52.82
CA VAL A 123 54.06 -34.18 52.94
C VAL A 123 54.10 -32.79 52.36
N PHE A 124 54.31 -31.80 53.23
CA PHE A 124 54.57 -30.43 52.81
C PHE A 124 56.08 -30.25 52.70
N ALA A 125 56.56 -30.07 51.48
CA ALA A 125 57.94 -29.69 51.22
C ALA A 125 57.97 -28.26 50.69
N ASP A 126 58.73 -27.38 51.34
CA ASP A 126 58.98 -26.05 50.80
C ASP A 126 59.97 -26.17 49.63
N LYS A 127 59.68 -25.49 48.52
CA LYS A 127 60.55 -25.44 47.35
C LYS A 127 61.87 -24.72 47.65
N ASN A 128 61.89 -23.82 48.62
CA ASN A 128 63.05 -23.04 48.99
C ASN A 128 63.92 -23.73 50.05
N LEU A 129 63.35 -24.71 50.77
CA LEU A 129 64.00 -25.45 51.86
C LEU A 129 63.69 -26.95 51.71
N PRO A 130 64.24 -27.63 50.69
CA PRO A 130 63.95 -29.04 50.42
C PRO A 130 64.39 -30.00 51.55
N GLU A 131 65.26 -29.51 52.44
CA GLU A 131 65.73 -30.21 53.64
C GLU A 131 64.72 -30.20 54.79
N PHE A 132 63.63 -29.42 54.71
CA PHE A 132 62.57 -29.36 55.71
C PHE A 132 61.24 -29.86 55.14
N LYS A 133 60.62 -30.84 55.80
CA LYS A 133 59.39 -31.50 55.38
C LYS A 133 58.47 -31.66 56.57
N ASP A 134 57.25 -31.14 56.46
CA ASP A 134 56.22 -31.38 57.46
C ASP A 134 55.39 -32.59 57.06
N PHE A 135 55.22 -33.53 58.00
CA PHE A 135 54.43 -34.74 57.82
C PHE A 135 53.14 -34.63 58.63
N LEU A 136 52.02 -34.40 57.94
CA LEU A 136 50.71 -34.28 58.56
C LEU A 136 49.81 -35.46 58.20
N LEU A 137 48.87 -35.80 59.07
CA LEU A 137 47.97 -36.93 58.88
C LEU A 137 46.58 -36.48 58.40
N LEU A 138 46.08 -37.15 57.37
CA LEU A 138 44.72 -36.99 56.85
C LEU A 138 43.87 -38.23 57.19
N ASP A 139 42.71 -38.00 57.81
CA ASP A 139 41.69 -39.02 58.02
C ASP A 139 41.02 -39.37 56.68
N VAL A 140 40.99 -40.66 56.33
CA VAL A 140 40.31 -41.16 55.13
C VAL A 140 38.81 -40.86 55.18
N ASN A 141 38.17 -40.90 56.35
CA ASN A 141 36.74 -40.57 56.45
C ASN A 141 36.48 -39.11 56.09
N LEU A 142 37.38 -38.21 56.47
CA LEU A 142 37.31 -36.80 56.12
C LEU A 142 37.52 -36.60 54.61
N LEU A 143 38.47 -37.32 54.01
CA LEU A 143 38.68 -37.35 52.57
C LEU A 143 37.43 -37.82 51.80
N LEU A 144 36.79 -38.90 52.25
CA LEU A 144 35.57 -39.42 51.62
C LEU A 144 34.38 -38.46 51.77
N ARG A 145 34.22 -37.83 52.94
CA ARG A 145 33.21 -36.78 53.16
C ARG A 145 33.44 -35.58 52.26
N ALA A 146 34.71 -35.17 52.12
CA ALA A 146 35.09 -34.08 51.24
C ALA A 146 34.75 -34.38 49.78
N GLN A 147 35.07 -35.59 49.32
CA GLN A 147 34.72 -36.06 47.99
C GLN A 147 33.20 -36.10 47.75
N TYR A 148 32.42 -36.59 48.72
CA TYR A 148 30.96 -36.60 48.64
C TYR A 148 30.39 -35.18 48.52
N GLN A 149 30.86 -34.24 49.34
CA GLN A 149 30.41 -32.84 49.28
C GLN A 149 30.72 -32.20 47.93
N ARG A 150 31.92 -32.42 47.40
CA ARG A 150 32.30 -31.93 46.07
C ARG A 150 31.44 -32.54 44.96
N ASN A 151 31.19 -33.84 45.00
CA ASN A 151 30.31 -34.51 44.03
C ASN A 151 28.87 -34.00 44.09
N LYS A 152 28.37 -33.67 45.28
CA LYS A 152 27.05 -33.04 45.46
C LYS A 152 26.98 -31.66 44.78
N LEU A 153 28.06 -30.88 44.84
CA LEU A 153 28.14 -29.59 44.14
C LEU A 153 28.16 -29.78 42.61
N LEU A 154 28.95 -30.73 42.11
CA LEU A 154 28.98 -31.07 40.68
C LEU A 154 27.61 -31.51 40.18
N GLN A 155 26.92 -32.37 40.92
CA GLN A 155 25.60 -32.86 40.54
C GLN A 155 24.56 -31.73 40.46
N ARG A 156 24.61 -30.75 41.38
CA ARG A 156 23.72 -29.58 41.33
C ARG A 156 23.97 -28.76 40.07
N ALA A 157 25.22 -28.38 39.82
CA ALA A 157 25.59 -27.61 38.63
C ALA A 157 25.21 -28.32 37.33
N PHE A 158 25.40 -29.65 37.28
CA PHE A 158 25.00 -30.46 36.14
C PHE A 158 23.48 -30.46 35.94
N ASN A 159 22.70 -30.66 37.01
CA ASN A 159 21.24 -30.67 36.92
C ASN A 159 20.68 -29.30 36.50
N GLU A 160 21.27 -28.21 36.98
CA GLU A 160 20.93 -26.84 36.56
C GLU A 160 21.15 -26.67 35.05
N GLN A 161 22.30 -27.10 34.54
CA GLN A 161 22.60 -27.05 33.10
C GLN A 161 21.63 -27.91 32.25
N VAL A 162 21.27 -29.10 32.74
CA VAL A 162 20.29 -29.97 32.07
C VAL A 162 18.92 -29.31 32.02
N GLN A 163 18.49 -28.67 33.10
CA GLN A 163 17.22 -27.96 33.16
C GLN A 163 17.20 -26.76 32.20
N GLU A 164 18.24 -25.92 32.21
CA GLU A 164 18.36 -24.78 31.30
C GLU A 164 18.32 -25.20 29.83
N LYS A 165 19.02 -26.29 29.50
CA LYS A 165 19.00 -26.86 28.15
C LYS A 165 17.60 -27.36 27.77
N SER A 166 16.91 -28.04 28.68
CA SER A 166 15.53 -28.50 28.46
C SER A 166 14.59 -27.32 28.19
N ASP A 167 14.66 -26.28 29.02
CA ASP A 167 13.84 -25.07 28.87
C ASP A 167 14.12 -24.36 27.55
N CYS A 168 15.39 -24.28 27.14
CA CYS A 168 15.78 -23.72 25.84
C CYS A 168 15.20 -24.54 24.68
N LEU A 169 15.26 -25.87 24.76
CA LEU A 169 14.68 -26.76 23.74
C LEU A 169 13.16 -26.58 23.63
N HIS A 170 12.46 -26.46 24.77
CA HIS A 170 11.02 -26.20 24.78
C HIS A 170 10.67 -24.85 24.14
N ARG A 171 11.42 -23.78 24.44
CA ARG A 171 11.21 -22.46 23.81
C ARG A 171 11.45 -22.50 22.31
N LEU A 172 12.52 -23.17 21.87
CA LEU A 172 12.84 -23.31 20.46
C LEU A 172 11.74 -24.12 19.74
N ALA A 173 11.25 -25.21 20.34
CA ALA A 173 10.14 -25.98 19.80
C ALA A 173 8.87 -25.11 19.64
N ALA A 174 8.51 -24.31 20.65
CA ALA A 174 7.37 -23.39 20.59
C ALA A 174 7.53 -22.35 19.47
N GLN A 175 8.71 -21.72 19.35
CA GLN A 175 8.99 -20.77 18.28
C GLN A 175 8.90 -21.43 16.89
N THR A 176 9.44 -22.63 16.72
CA THR A 176 9.33 -23.34 15.43
C THR A 176 7.89 -23.71 15.07
N ALA A 177 7.03 -23.98 16.06
CA ALA A 177 5.62 -24.21 15.83
C ALA A 177 4.90 -22.91 15.39
N GLU A 178 5.23 -21.80 16.02
CA GLU A 178 4.70 -20.48 15.67
C GLU A 178 5.13 -20.05 14.25
N THR A 179 6.41 -20.19 13.91
CA THR A 179 6.90 -19.89 12.55
C THR A 179 6.24 -20.79 11.50
N LYS A 180 5.98 -22.06 11.82
CA LYS A 180 5.22 -22.96 10.93
C LYS A 180 3.78 -22.51 10.75
N HIS A 181 3.13 -22.00 11.80
CA HIS A 181 1.78 -21.45 11.72
C HIS A 181 1.75 -20.19 10.84
N HIS A 182 2.65 -19.24 11.09
CA HIS A 182 2.79 -18.03 10.26
C HIS A 182 3.11 -18.37 8.81
N ALA A 183 3.98 -19.34 8.55
CA ALA A 183 4.31 -19.80 7.19
C ALA A 183 3.09 -20.40 6.46
N LYS A 184 2.19 -21.09 7.16
CA LYS A 184 0.93 -21.59 6.58
C LYS A 184 -0.01 -20.44 6.21
N ALA A 185 -0.23 -19.50 7.14
CA ALA A 185 -1.07 -18.33 6.90
C ALA A 185 -0.55 -17.48 5.74
N LEU A 186 0.77 -17.33 5.61
CA LEU A 186 1.38 -16.60 4.49
C LEU A 186 1.13 -17.29 3.14
N LYS A 187 1.21 -18.62 3.08
CA LYS A 187 0.87 -19.39 1.87
C LYS A 187 -0.59 -19.23 1.46
N GLU A 188 -1.50 -19.24 2.43
CA GLU A 188 -2.92 -18.99 2.19
C GLU A 188 -3.17 -17.57 1.66
N TYR A 189 -2.53 -16.57 2.27
CA TYR A 189 -2.61 -15.18 1.82
C TYR A 189 -2.05 -15.01 0.41
N GLN A 190 -0.89 -15.61 0.11
CA GLN A 190 -0.29 -15.57 -1.23
C GLN A 190 -1.21 -16.19 -2.29
N LYS A 191 -1.95 -17.26 -1.96
CA LYS A 191 -2.96 -17.85 -2.85
C LYS A 191 -4.10 -16.87 -3.14
N ILE A 192 -4.59 -16.16 -2.12
CA ILE A 192 -5.65 -15.14 -2.29
C ILE A 192 -5.15 -14.00 -3.17
N VAL A 193 -3.95 -13.49 -2.93
CA VAL A 193 -3.35 -12.41 -3.74
C VAL A 193 -3.18 -12.86 -5.19
N SER A 194 -2.69 -14.08 -5.43
CA SER A 194 -2.56 -14.63 -6.79
C SER A 194 -3.92 -14.74 -7.50
N GLN A 195 -4.98 -15.19 -6.80
CA GLN A 195 -6.33 -15.23 -7.36
C GLN A 195 -6.87 -13.83 -7.70
N LYS A 196 -6.61 -12.85 -6.83
CA LYS A 196 -7.03 -11.45 -7.06
C LYS A 196 -6.28 -10.82 -8.23
N ASN A 197 -4.98 -11.07 -8.35
CA ASN A 197 -4.18 -10.60 -9.47
C ASN A 197 -4.71 -11.16 -10.80
N HIS A 198 -5.06 -12.45 -10.84
CA HIS A 198 -5.65 -13.04 -12.03
C HIS A 198 -7.02 -12.43 -12.39
N GLN A 199 -7.85 -12.10 -11.38
CA GLN A 199 -9.10 -11.36 -11.60
C GLN A 199 -8.86 -9.96 -12.17
N ILE A 200 -7.83 -9.25 -11.68
CA ILE A 200 -7.47 -7.93 -12.18
C ILE A 200 -7.00 -8.01 -13.64
N GLU A 201 -6.15 -8.98 -13.99
CA GLU A 201 -5.70 -9.20 -15.38
C GLU A 201 -6.89 -9.49 -16.32
N PHE A 202 -7.83 -10.31 -15.88
CA PHE A 202 -9.05 -10.59 -16.65
C PHE A 202 -9.86 -9.30 -16.90
N LEU A 203 -10.12 -8.53 -15.84
CA LEU A 203 -10.87 -7.27 -15.94
C LEU A 203 -10.16 -6.23 -16.81
N GLN A 204 -8.82 -6.14 -16.72
CA GLN A 204 -8.04 -5.25 -17.58
C GLN A 204 -8.17 -5.64 -19.05
N THR A 205 -8.15 -6.93 -19.36
CA THR A 205 -8.33 -7.43 -20.72
C THR A 205 -9.74 -7.11 -21.25
N GLU A 206 -10.77 -7.30 -20.43
CA GLU A 206 -12.15 -6.97 -20.80
C GLU A 206 -12.33 -5.45 -21.05
N LEU A 207 -11.74 -4.62 -20.21
CA LEU A 207 -11.75 -3.16 -20.39
C LEU A 207 -11.04 -2.73 -21.67
N LEU A 208 -9.93 -3.38 -22.02
CA LEU A 208 -9.20 -3.08 -23.26
C LEU A 208 -10.05 -3.41 -24.50
N ILE A 209 -10.72 -4.57 -24.50
CA ILE A 209 -11.66 -4.95 -25.58
C ILE A 209 -12.82 -3.95 -25.68
N ARG A 210 -13.37 -3.52 -24.53
CA ARG A 210 -14.42 -2.49 -24.49
C ARG A 210 -13.96 -1.16 -25.04
N GLN A 211 -12.72 -0.73 -24.73
CA GLN A 211 -12.16 0.51 -25.25
C GLN A 211 -12.02 0.46 -26.77
N GLU A 212 -11.51 -0.66 -27.31
CA GLU A 212 -11.39 -0.85 -28.76
C GLU A 212 -12.76 -0.77 -29.47
N GLN A 213 -13.82 -1.31 -28.86
CA GLN A 213 -15.18 -1.19 -29.37
C GLN A 213 -15.69 0.26 -29.36
N LEU A 214 -15.38 1.02 -28.30
CA LEU A 214 -15.75 2.45 -28.22
C LEU A 214 -15.02 3.27 -29.28
N ASP A 215 -13.74 2.98 -29.50
CA ASP A 215 -12.94 3.67 -30.53
C ASP A 215 -13.49 3.38 -31.93
N LEU A 216 -13.91 2.14 -32.21
CA LEU A 216 -14.54 1.76 -33.47
C LEU A 216 -15.89 2.47 -33.65
N LEU A 217 -16.74 2.49 -32.61
CA LEU A 217 -18.02 3.18 -32.65
C LEU A 217 -17.83 4.70 -32.87
N GLN A 218 -16.82 5.29 -32.24
CA GLN A 218 -16.50 6.71 -32.41
C GLN A 218 -16.06 7.02 -33.85
N GLN A 219 -15.29 6.13 -34.49
CA GLN A 219 -14.97 6.25 -35.91
C GLN A 219 -16.21 6.16 -36.80
N GLU A 220 -17.15 5.26 -36.51
CA GLU A 220 -18.42 5.18 -37.25
C GLU A 220 -19.25 6.46 -37.11
N ILE A 221 -19.35 7.01 -35.89
CA ILE A 221 -20.07 8.27 -35.64
C ILE A 221 -19.42 9.42 -36.42
N MET A 222 -18.08 9.52 -36.42
CA MET A 222 -17.37 10.55 -37.20
C MET A 222 -17.63 10.41 -38.71
N ALA A 223 -17.65 9.19 -39.23
CA ALA A 223 -17.98 8.93 -40.63
C ALA A 223 -19.42 9.34 -40.97
N LEU A 224 -20.39 9.00 -40.10
CA LEU A 224 -21.78 9.41 -40.25
C LEU A 224 -21.93 10.93 -40.17
N GLN A 225 -21.26 11.59 -39.23
CA GLN A 225 -21.25 13.04 -39.08
C GLN A 225 -20.75 13.74 -40.35
N SER A 226 -19.64 13.26 -40.94
CA SER A 226 -19.12 13.80 -42.20
C SER A 226 -20.09 13.58 -43.37
N LEU A 227 -20.71 12.41 -43.47
CA LEU A 227 -21.70 12.10 -44.51
C LEU A 227 -22.95 12.98 -44.38
N VAL A 228 -23.47 13.15 -43.17
CA VAL A 228 -24.60 14.04 -42.90
C VAL A 228 -24.22 15.49 -43.20
N GLY A 229 -23.00 15.93 -42.87
CA GLY A 229 -22.51 17.27 -43.22
C GLY A 229 -22.50 17.52 -44.73
N MET A 230 -21.96 16.58 -45.49
CA MET A 230 -21.98 16.66 -46.96
C MET A 230 -23.41 16.73 -47.51
N GLU A 231 -24.34 15.96 -46.96
CA GLU A 231 -25.73 15.97 -47.42
C GLU A 231 -26.46 17.27 -47.04
N ILE A 232 -26.19 17.85 -45.86
CA ILE A 232 -26.72 19.16 -45.44
C ILE A 232 -26.20 20.26 -46.38
N ASP A 233 -24.89 20.29 -46.64
CA ASP A 233 -24.29 21.27 -47.56
C ASP A 233 -24.91 21.17 -48.95
N ARG A 234 -25.08 19.93 -49.44
CA ARG A 234 -25.71 19.66 -50.73
C ARG A 234 -27.18 20.10 -50.77
N ALA A 235 -27.96 19.82 -49.73
CA ALA A 235 -29.36 20.24 -49.63
C ALA A 235 -29.50 21.77 -49.55
N CYS A 236 -28.59 22.44 -48.84
CA CYS A 236 -28.51 23.90 -48.81
C CYS A 236 -28.23 24.47 -50.20
N GLN A 237 -27.27 23.90 -50.93
CA GLN A 237 -26.93 24.33 -52.29
C GLN A 237 -28.11 24.16 -53.26
N PHE A 238 -28.79 23.01 -53.24
CA PHE A 238 -29.96 22.79 -54.08
C PHE A 238 -31.10 23.73 -53.75
N THR A 239 -31.33 23.99 -52.46
CA THR A 239 -32.39 24.91 -52.05
C THR A 239 -32.06 26.34 -52.42
N HIS A 240 -30.80 26.78 -52.25
CA HIS A 240 -30.36 28.11 -52.68
C HIS A 240 -30.58 28.31 -54.18
N THR A 241 -30.15 27.33 -55.00
CA THR A 241 -30.39 27.35 -56.45
C THR A 241 -31.88 27.39 -56.79
N GLY A 242 -32.71 26.61 -56.07
CA GLY A 242 -34.17 26.62 -56.24
C GLY A 242 -34.81 27.96 -55.88
N VAL A 243 -34.38 28.58 -54.77
CA VAL A 243 -34.85 29.90 -54.35
C VAL A 243 -34.44 30.97 -55.36
N ASP A 244 -33.21 30.95 -55.87
CA ASP A 244 -32.77 31.87 -56.93
C ASP A 244 -33.64 31.78 -58.18
N HIS A 245 -34.02 30.56 -58.58
CA HIS A 245 -34.96 30.35 -59.68
C HIS A 245 -36.35 30.92 -59.39
N ILE A 246 -36.85 30.79 -58.16
CA ILE A 246 -38.14 31.38 -57.73
C ILE A 246 -38.06 32.90 -57.76
N CYS A 247 -37.01 33.49 -57.18
CA CYS A 247 -36.80 34.94 -57.16
C CYS A 247 -36.69 35.53 -58.57
N ASN A 248 -35.94 34.87 -59.46
CA ASN A 248 -35.82 35.31 -60.85
C ASN A 248 -37.16 35.19 -61.59
N SER A 249 -37.91 34.10 -61.40
CA SER A 249 -39.22 33.91 -62.02
C SER A 249 -40.26 34.91 -61.51
N ALA A 250 -40.28 35.17 -60.20
CA ALA A 250 -41.13 36.21 -59.61
C ALA A 250 -40.76 37.61 -60.14
N GLY A 251 -39.47 37.92 -60.25
CA GLY A 251 -39.00 39.17 -60.87
C GLY A 251 -39.47 39.33 -62.32
N LYS A 252 -39.43 38.25 -63.12
CA LYS A 252 -39.98 38.25 -64.48
C LYS A 252 -41.50 38.44 -64.49
N ILE A 253 -42.24 37.83 -63.56
CA ILE A 253 -43.70 38.01 -63.44
C ILE A 253 -44.03 39.46 -63.12
N VAL A 254 -43.31 40.10 -62.20
CA VAL A 254 -43.47 41.53 -61.88
C VAL A 254 -43.18 42.39 -63.11
N GLN A 255 -42.11 42.10 -63.85
CA GLN A 255 -41.78 42.83 -65.08
C GLN A 255 -42.86 42.70 -66.16
N ILE A 256 -43.36 41.48 -66.41
CA ILE A 256 -44.45 41.23 -67.36
C ILE A 256 -45.73 41.93 -66.90
N SER A 257 -46.01 41.94 -65.60
CA SER A 257 -47.17 42.62 -65.01
C SER A 257 -47.12 44.13 -65.26
N HIS A 258 -45.95 44.76 -65.15
CA HIS A 258 -45.76 46.17 -65.52
C HIS A 258 -46.03 46.43 -67.02
N LEU A 259 -45.47 45.60 -67.91
CA LEU A 259 -45.70 45.72 -69.36
C LEU A 259 -47.19 45.57 -69.72
N LEU A 260 -47.87 44.57 -69.15
CA LEU A 260 -49.31 44.38 -69.35
C LEU A 260 -50.14 45.56 -68.84
N LYS A 261 -49.70 46.22 -67.76
CA LYS A 261 -50.35 47.41 -67.22
C LYS A 261 -50.21 48.60 -68.17
N ASP A 262 -49.04 48.75 -68.80
CA ASP A 262 -48.80 49.78 -69.82
C ASP A 262 -49.61 49.54 -71.10
N ASP A 263 -49.69 48.28 -71.56
CA ASP A 263 -50.54 47.88 -72.68
C ASP A 263 -52.02 48.16 -72.37
N LEU A 264 -52.47 47.87 -71.14
CA LEU A 264 -53.84 48.18 -70.70
C LEU A 264 -54.14 49.69 -70.72
N ASN A 265 -53.20 50.52 -70.27
CA ASN A 265 -53.35 51.97 -70.32
C ASN A 265 -53.49 52.45 -71.78
N SER A 266 -52.78 51.80 -72.70
CA SER A 266 -52.92 52.06 -74.14
C SER A 266 -54.29 51.63 -74.67
N ILE A 267 -54.83 50.49 -74.24
CA ILE A 267 -56.19 50.04 -74.59
C ILE A 267 -57.26 51.01 -74.06
N CYS A 268 -57.13 51.49 -72.82
CA CYS A 268 -58.03 52.51 -72.27
C CYS A 268 -57.97 53.80 -73.09
N SER A 269 -56.77 54.25 -73.48
CA SER A 269 -56.59 55.43 -74.33
C SER A 269 -57.26 55.25 -75.70
N ILE A 270 -57.17 54.06 -76.30
CA ILE A 270 -57.86 53.72 -77.56
C ILE A 270 -59.38 53.71 -77.36
N SER A 271 -59.87 53.16 -76.26
CA SER A 271 -61.30 53.13 -75.92
C SER A 271 -61.87 54.55 -75.74
N GLU A 272 -61.14 55.44 -75.09
CA GLU A 272 -61.49 56.87 -74.96
C GLU A 272 -61.58 57.54 -76.33
N LEU A 273 -60.58 57.33 -77.21
CA LEU A 273 -60.60 57.84 -78.59
C LEU A 273 -61.78 57.28 -79.40
N ILE A 274 -62.11 56.00 -79.25
CA ILE A 274 -63.30 55.38 -79.85
C ILE A 274 -64.58 56.06 -79.33
N GLY A 275 -64.63 56.39 -78.03
CA GLY A 275 -65.72 57.13 -77.42
C GLY A 275 -65.90 58.53 -78.02
N GLU A 276 -64.81 59.28 -78.18
CA GLU A 276 -64.81 60.59 -78.84
C GLU A 276 -65.24 60.51 -80.30
N LEU A 277 -64.66 59.60 -81.07
CA LEU A 277 -64.93 59.40 -82.49
C LEU A 277 -66.39 58.98 -82.70
N SER A 278 -66.90 58.07 -81.87
CA SER A 278 -68.30 57.62 -81.90
C SER A 278 -69.27 58.77 -81.59
N ASN A 279 -68.93 59.66 -80.66
CA ASN A 279 -69.72 60.86 -80.40
C ASN A 279 -69.73 61.81 -81.62
N GLN A 280 -68.58 62.02 -82.27
CA GLN A 280 -68.50 62.81 -83.49
C GLN A 280 -69.34 62.21 -84.62
N PHE A 281 -69.24 60.89 -84.87
CA PHE A 281 -70.07 60.20 -85.85
C PHE A 281 -71.56 60.24 -85.52
N ARG A 282 -71.93 60.19 -84.23
CA ARG A 282 -73.31 60.41 -83.78
C ARG A 282 -73.81 61.78 -84.18
N HIS A 283 -73.03 62.83 -83.92
CA HIS A 283 -73.37 64.20 -84.30
C HIS A 283 -73.50 64.34 -85.82
N LEU A 284 -72.59 63.73 -86.58
CA LEU A 284 -72.61 63.74 -88.05
C LEU A 284 -73.84 63.01 -88.61
N ALA A 285 -74.20 61.86 -88.03
CA ALA A 285 -75.39 61.10 -88.41
C ALA A 285 -76.68 61.88 -88.10
N VAL A 286 -76.78 62.49 -86.92
CA VAL A 286 -77.93 63.35 -86.56
C VAL A 286 -78.02 64.56 -87.51
N GLN A 287 -76.90 65.21 -87.82
CA GLN A 287 -76.87 66.30 -88.80
C GLN A 287 -77.30 65.83 -90.20
N ALA A 288 -76.81 64.69 -90.67
CA ALA A 288 -77.21 64.09 -91.96
C ALA A 288 -78.71 63.75 -91.99
N ALA A 289 -79.27 63.21 -90.90
CA ALA A 289 -80.70 62.95 -90.76
C ALA A 289 -81.53 64.24 -90.78
N ILE A 290 -81.09 65.31 -90.12
CA ILE A 290 -81.77 66.62 -90.12
C ILE A 290 -81.74 67.23 -91.53
N ILE A 291 -80.59 67.20 -92.21
CA ILE A 291 -80.45 67.74 -93.58
C ILE A 291 -81.33 66.99 -94.58
N THR A 292 -81.47 65.67 -94.44
CA THR A 292 -82.36 64.86 -95.29
C THR A 292 -83.83 65.07 -94.99
N ASN A 293 -84.21 65.32 -93.73
CA ASN A 293 -85.61 65.56 -93.36
C ASN A 293 -86.07 67.00 -93.66
N ASN A 294 -85.15 67.97 -93.74
CA ASN A 294 -85.44 69.38 -94.05
C ASN A 294 -85.51 69.72 -95.55
N ASN A 295 -85.27 68.75 -96.46
CA ASN A 295 -85.36 68.96 -97.91
C ASN A 295 -86.43 68.03 -98.56
N PRO A 296 -87.70 68.45 -98.61
CA PRO A 296 -88.81 67.59 -99.07
C PRO A 296 -88.89 67.35 -100.60
N HIS A 297 -88.07 68.02 -101.41
CA HIS A 297 -88.12 67.93 -102.89
C HIS A 297 -87.13 66.94 -103.52
N ILE A 298 -86.29 66.26 -102.73
CA ILE A 298 -85.35 65.24 -103.22
C ILE A 298 -85.67 63.92 -102.53
N HIS A 299 -86.08 62.90 -103.29
CA HIS A 299 -86.37 61.55 -102.78
C HIS A 299 -85.09 60.84 -102.28
N LEU A 300 -84.60 61.24 -101.10
CA LEU A 300 -83.42 60.67 -100.42
C LEU A 300 -83.79 59.54 -99.44
N HIS A 301 -84.81 58.73 -99.77
CA HIS A 301 -85.36 57.71 -98.87
C HIS A 301 -84.33 56.63 -98.46
N GLY A 302 -83.22 56.48 -99.21
CA GLY A 302 -82.09 55.62 -98.86
C GLY A 302 -81.12 56.23 -97.84
N PHE A 303 -81.02 57.56 -97.74
CA PHE A 303 -80.09 58.22 -96.82
C PHE A 303 -80.57 58.21 -95.36
N SER A 304 -81.88 58.22 -95.09
CA SER A 304 -82.39 58.01 -93.73
C SER A 304 -82.05 56.60 -93.21
N LYS A 305 -82.06 55.60 -94.10
CA LYS A 305 -81.61 54.22 -93.80
C LYS A 305 -80.11 54.17 -93.52
N ILE A 306 -79.29 54.87 -94.31
CA ILE A 306 -77.84 55.01 -94.06
C ILE A 306 -77.58 55.70 -92.71
N SER A 307 -78.26 56.80 -92.42
CA SER A 307 -78.11 57.51 -91.15
C SER A 307 -78.55 56.68 -89.93
N SER A 308 -79.61 55.88 -90.09
CA SER A 308 -80.08 54.95 -89.06
C SER A 308 -79.04 53.84 -88.80
N GLU A 309 -78.45 53.28 -89.86
CA GLU A 309 -77.38 52.27 -89.70
C GLU A 309 -76.08 52.85 -89.15
N ILE A 310 -75.70 54.09 -89.50
CA ILE A 310 -74.58 54.78 -88.85
C ILE A 310 -74.88 54.98 -87.35
N GLY A 311 -76.12 55.37 -87.00
CA GLY A 311 -76.54 55.49 -85.61
C GLY A 311 -76.46 54.18 -84.83
N LYS A 312 -76.89 53.06 -85.43
CA LYS A 312 -76.76 51.73 -84.82
C LYS A 312 -75.30 51.30 -84.67
N LEU A 313 -74.47 51.51 -85.71
CA LEU A 313 -73.04 51.22 -85.65
C LEU A 313 -72.35 52.02 -84.54
N VAL A 314 -72.66 53.31 -84.41
CA VAL A 314 -72.14 54.17 -83.33
C VAL A 314 -72.50 53.65 -81.95
N VAL A 315 -73.76 53.23 -81.74
CA VAL A 315 -74.18 52.64 -80.45
C VAL A 315 -73.43 51.33 -80.17
N GLN A 316 -73.30 50.46 -81.18
CA GLN A 316 -72.55 49.20 -81.06
C GLN A 316 -71.06 49.46 -80.77
N THR A 317 -70.44 50.45 -81.41
CA THR A 317 -69.03 50.80 -81.19
C THR A 317 -68.80 51.43 -79.82
N LEU A 318 -69.74 52.22 -79.30
CA LEU A 318 -69.71 52.72 -77.92
C LEU A 318 -69.84 51.59 -76.88
N ASP A 319 -70.71 50.62 -77.14
CA ASP A 319 -70.86 49.46 -76.26
C ASP A 319 -69.61 48.57 -76.26
N ILE A 320 -68.95 48.41 -77.43
CA ILE A 320 -67.64 47.73 -77.53
C ILE A 320 -66.57 48.50 -76.73
N GLY A 321 -66.50 49.82 -76.84
CA GLY A 321 -65.57 50.64 -76.03
C GLY A 321 -65.80 50.48 -74.53
N ARG A 322 -67.06 50.59 -74.08
CA ARG A 322 -67.41 50.37 -72.66
C ARG A 322 -67.12 48.95 -72.17
N GLN A 323 -67.20 47.95 -73.04
CA GLN A 323 -66.84 46.58 -72.72
C GLN A 323 -65.32 46.42 -72.62
N ALA A 324 -64.55 47.07 -73.51
CA ALA A 324 -63.09 47.13 -73.45
C ALA A 324 -62.60 47.80 -72.16
N ASP A 325 -63.23 48.90 -71.72
CA ASP A 325 -62.88 49.56 -70.45
C ASP A 325 -63.13 48.68 -69.23
N ARG A 326 -64.29 47.98 -69.20
CA ARG A 326 -64.59 47.03 -68.12
C ARG A 326 -63.61 45.86 -68.10
N MET A 327 -63.22 45.37 -69.27
CA MET A 327 -62.22 44.31 -69.40
C MET A 327 -60.86 44.79 -68.91
N ALA A 328 -60.42 45.98 -69.32
CA ALA A 328 -59.19 46.60 -68.84
C ALA A 328 -59.20 46.80 -67.32
N TYR A 329 -60.29 47.31 -66.74
CA TYR A 329 -60.38 47.47 -65.28
C TYR A 329 -60.25 46.13 -64.54
N ASN A 330 -60.92 45.08 -65.01
CA ASN A 330 -60.82 43.73 -64.44
C ASN A 330 -59.41 43.12 -64.60
N PHE A 331 -58.76 43.33 -65.75
CA PHE A 331 -57.38 42.87 -65.96
C PHE A 331 -56.39 43.59 -65.05
N ARG A 332 -56.56 44.89 -64.82
CA ARG A 332 -55.71 45.67 -63.91
C ARG A 332 -55.74 45.12 -62.49
N SER A 333 -56.94 44.81 -61.97
CA SER A 333 -57.07 44.16 -60.66
C SER A 333 -56.33 42.83 -60.58
N ARG A 334 -56.44 41.99 -61.63
CA ARG A 334 -55.75 40.69 -61.69
C ARG A 334 -54.23 40.82 -61.80
N ILE A 335 -53.74 41.84 -62.51
CA ILE A 335 -52.32 42.16 -62.63
C ILE A 335 -51.76 42.60 -61.27
N ASP A 336 -52.51 43.43 -60.51
CA ASP A 336 -52.10 43.86 -59.18
C ASP A 336 -52.07 42.67 -58.19
N GLU A 337 -53.05 41.75 -58.23
CA GLU A 337 -53.03 40.50 -57.46
C GLU A 337 -51.84 39.59 -57.83
N LEU A 338 -51.55 39.44 -59.13
CA LEU A 338 -50.42 38.65 -59.62
C LEU A 338 -49.07 39.24 -59.16
N THR A 339 -48.95 40.56 -59.17
CA THR A 339 -47.75 41.28 -58.70
C THR A 339 -47.55 41.07 -57.20
N SER A 340 -48.60 41.23 -56.38
CA SER A 340 -48.54 40.98 -54.94
C SER A 340 -48.17 39.53 -54.62
N SER A 341 -48.73 38.56 -55.36
CA SER A 341 -48.42 37.14 -55.19
C SER A 341 -46.97 36.80 -55.53
N ALA A 342 -46.41 37.45 -56.58
CA ALA A 342 -45.00 37.31 -56.92
C ALA A 342 -44.08 37.91 -55.85
N GLU A 343 -44.41 39.09 -55.31
CA GLU A 343 -43.66 39.72 -54.22
C GLU A 343 -43.68 38.87 -52.94
N ASP A 344 -44.83 38.33 -52.54
CA ASP A 344 -44.92 37.46 -51.37
C ASP A 344 -44.16 36.15 -51.57
N SER A 345 -44.14 35.62 -52.80
CA SER A 345 -43.30 34.47 -53.17
C SER A 345 -41.81 34.75 -52.96
N THR A 346 -41.33 35.96 -53.28
CA THR A 346 -39.92 36.33 -53.01
C THR A 346 -39.61 36.43 -51.52
N LYS A 347 -40.51 37.00 -50.71
CA LYS A 347 -40.32 37.08 -49.24
C LYS A 347 -40.24 35.71 -48.60
N ILE A 348 -41.14 34.80 -48.99
CA ILE A 348 -41.14 33.41 -48.52
C ILE A 348 -39.82 32.73 -48.92
N ALA A 349 -39.36 32.93 -50.15
CA ALA A 349 -38.13 32.32 -50.64
C ALA A 349 -36.88 32.81 -49.88
N TYR A 350 -36.76 34.11 -49.57
CA TYR A 350 -35.68 34.62 -48.72
C TYR A 350 -35.72 34.08 -47.29
N SER A 351 -36.91 33.96 -46.69
CA SER A 351 -37.04 33.38 -45.34
C SER A 351 -36.60 31.90 -45.27
N LEU A 352 -36.69 31.19 -46.39
CA LEU A 352 -36.21 29.81 -46.51
C LEU A 352 -34.67 29.75 -46.55
N ILE A 353 -34.01 30.69 -47.22
CA ILE A 353 -32.55 30.81 -47.21
C ILE A 353 -32.03 31.09 -45.80
N ASP A 354 -32.64 32.02 -45.07
CA ASP A 354 -32.20 32.36 -43.71
C ASP A 354 -32.27 31.14 -42.78
N ARG A 355 -33.39 30.41 -42.82
CA ARG A 355 -33.56 29.16 -42.04
C ARG A 355 -32.57 28.06 -42.43
N MET A 356 -32.24 27.93 -43.71
CA MET A 356 -31.26 26.94 -44.16
C MET A 356 -29.84 27.31 -43.74
N THR A 357 -29.50 28.59 -43.78
CA THR A 357 -28.19 29.08 -43.36
C THR A 357 -27.98 28.86 -41.85
N GLU A 358 -29.02 29.09 -41.05
CA GLU A 358 -29.03 28.79 -39.61
C GLU A 358 -28.84 27.28 -39.34
N MET A 359 -29.53 26.42 -40.09
CA MET A 359 -29.38 24.96 -39.97
C MET A 359 -27.96 24.48 -40.31
N GLY A 360 -27.34 25.03 -41.36
CA GLY A 360 -25.95 24.74 -41.72
C GLY A 360 -24.94 25.18 -40.67
N GLN A 361 -25.14 26.37 -40.08
CA GLN A 361 -24.27 26.90 -39.01
C GLN A 361 -24.34 26.05 -37.74
N ILE A 362 -25.55 25.67 -37.30
CA ILE A 362 -25.73 24.83 -36.11
C ILE A 362 -25.00 23.48 -36.27
N PHE A 363 -25.06 22.89 -37.47
CA PHE A 363 -24.38 21.63 -37.73
C PHE A 363 -22.84 21.79 -37.75
N HIS A 364 -22.34 22.88 -38.32
CA HIS A 364 -20.90 23.16 -38.38
C HIS A 364 -20.30 23.49 -37.00
N ASP A 365 -21.02 24.27 -36.18
CA ASP A 365 -20.59 24.64 -34.82
C ASP A 365 -20.54 23.42 -33.89
N GLN A 366 -21.50 22.49 -34.01
CA GLN A 366 -21.50 21.24 -33.25
C GLN A 366 -20.40 20.25 -33.67
N LEU A 367 -19.87 20.38 -34.89
CA LEU A 367 -18.70 19.62 -35.35
C LEU A 367 -17.38 20.26 -34.90
N GLY A 368 -17.32 21.59 -34.79
CA GLY A 368 -16.12 22.33 -34.39
C GLY A 368 -15.72 22.17 -32.92
N GLU A 369 -16.67 21.88 -32.02
CA GLU A 369 -16.37 21.67 -30.58
C GLU A 369 -15.83 20.26 -30.26
N ASN A 370 -15.83 19.33 -31.22
CA ASN A 370 -15.39 17.94 -31.00
C ASN A 370 -14.04 17.63 -31.68
N ASP A 371 -13.08 18.55 -31.65
CA ASP A 371 -11.70 18.28 -32.07
C ASP A 371 -11.03 17.33 -31.05
N PRO A 372 -10.71 16.07 -31.40
CA PRO A 372 -10.26 15.05 -30.46
C PRO A 372 -8.81 15.26 -29.98
N HIS A 373 -8.12 16.31 -30.42
CA HIS A 373 -6.71 16.54 -30.08
C HIS A 373 -6.45 17.25 -28.74
N ASN A 374 -7.46 17.74 -28.02
CA ASN A 374 -7.21 18.48 -26.77
C ASN A 374 -7.40 17.65 -25.47
N THR A 375 -7.78 16.37 -25.57
CA THR A 375 -8.01 15.50 -24.39
C THR A 375 -6.90 14.45 -24.19
N GLN A 376 -5.80 14.56 -24.94
CA GLN A 376 -4.66 13.64 -24.88
C GLN A 376 -3.39 14.35 -24.38
N LYS A 377 -3.48 15.03 -23.23
CA LYS A 377 -2.29 15.53 -22.51
C LYS A 377 -2.28 15.28 -21.01
N ASN A 378 -3.08 14.33 -20.54
CA ASN A 378 -3.00 13.80 -19.18
C ASN A 378 -3.38 12.31 -19.21
N ILE A 379 -2.43 11.45 -19.56
CA ILE A 379 -2.24 10.05 -19.13
C ILE A 379 -1.09 9.53 -20.00
N SER A 380 0.14 9.86 -19.61
CA SER A 380 1.35 9.25 -20.13
C SER A 380 2.41 9.41 -19.05
N GLY A 381 2.52 8.41 -18.18
CA GLY A 381 3.51 8.42 -17.12
C GLY A 381 3.29 7.36 -16.05
N ALA A 382 3.29 6.07 -16.42
CA ALA A 382 3.80 4.98 -15.59
C ALA A 382 3.66 3.62 -16.29
N SER A 383 4.76 3.10 -16.83
CA SER A 383 5.11 1.67 -16.85
C SER A 383 6.54 1.59 -17.43
N SER A 384 7.60 1.37 -16.65
CA SER A 384 8.09 0.14 -16.01
C SER A 384 9.35 -0.30 -16.74
N GLN A 385 10.47 -0.41 -16.03
CA GLN A 385 11.52 -1.39 -16.35
C GLN A 385 12.41 -1.62 -15.13
N ASP A 386 12.21 -2.78 -14.50
CA ASP A 386 13.21 -3.58 -13.78
C ASP A 386 14.36 -3.93 -14.78
N ASP A 387 15.66 -4.09 -14.45
CA ASP A 387 16.32 -4.69 -13.27
C ASP A 387 17.86 -4.33 -13.27
N PRO A 388 18.70 -4.76 -12.29
CA PRO A 388 19.84 -4.01 -11.69
C PRO A 388 21.24 -4.54 -12.12
N PRO A 389 22.41 -4.29 -11.44
CA PRO A 389 22.74 -3.37 -10.34
C PRO A 389 24.00 -2.49 -10.55
N GLU A 390 24.25 -1.64 -9.54
CA GLU A 390 25.56 -1.22 -8.98
C GLU A 390 26.09 0.22 -9.20
N GLN A 391 26.36 0.84 -8.04
CA GLN A 391 27.32 1.91 -7.68
C GLN A 391 26.91 3.40 -7.85
N SER A 392 26.80 4.07 -6.69
CA SER A 392 26.75 5.52 -6.44
C SER A 392 28.09 6.23 -6.81
N PRO A 393 28.29 7.57 -6.71
CA PRO A 393 27.48 8.60 -6.02
C PRO A 393 27.46 10.04 -6.65
N LEU A 394 26.85 10.97 -5.90
CA LEU A 394 27.06 12.43 -5.83
C LEU A 394 26.24 13.41 -6.73
N VAL A 395 25.30 14.11 -6.05
CA VAL A 395 25.33 15.57 -5.76
C VAL A 395 24.78 16.61 -6.79
N GLN A 396 23.78 17.34 -6.25
CA GLN A 396 23.44 18.78 -6.35
C GLN A 396 22.57 19.36 -7.49
N ASN A 397 21.55 20.09 -6.98
CA ASN A 397 21.02 21.40 -7.41
C ASN A 397 20.30 21.44 -8.77
N SER A 398 19.18 22.15 -8.97
CA SER A 398 18.51 23.22 -8.23
C SER A 398 17.16 23.49 -8.91
N SER A 399 16.09 23.71 -8.15
CA SER A 399 15.35 24.99 -8.07
C SER A 399 14.06 25.13 -8.93
N PHE A 400 12.95 25.14 -8.18
CA PHE A 400 11.77 26.02 -8.23
C PHE A 400 10.85 26.11 -9.46
N GLY A 401 9.56 25.88 -9.17
CA GLY A 401 8.40 26.26 -9.97
C GLY A 401 7.07 25.81 -9.34
N SER A 402 6.68 26.47 -8.24
CA SER A 402 5.38 26.48 -7.51
C SER A 402 4.24 25.52 -7.91
N ILE A 403 3.82 24.67 -6.95
CA ILE A 403 2.46 24.13 -6.86
C ILE A 403 1.92 24.37 -5.44
N HIS A 404 1.11 25.42 -5.27
CA HIS A 404 0.59 25.87 -3.97
C HIS A 404 -0.63 25.09 -3.43
N GLY A 405 -1.06 23.99 -4.08
CA GLY A 405 -2.22 23.20 -3.64
C GLY A 405 -1.89 21.97 -2.76
N HIS A 406 -0.70 21.39 -2.90
CA HIS A 406 -0.36 20.11 -2.25
C HIS A 406 0.52 20.25 -1.00
N GLN A 407 0.98 21.46 -0.69
CA GLN A 407 1.90 21.70 0.43
C GLN A 407 1.20 21.59 1.79
N ALA A 408 -0.06 22.05 1.91
CA ALA A 408 -0.82 21.99 3.16
C ALA A 408 -1.16 20.56 3.60
N ALA A 409 -1.53 19.68 2.65
CA ALA A 409 -1.82 18.27 2.95
C ALA A 409 -0.55 17.49 3.31
N ASN A 410 0.57 17.76 2.62
CA ASN A 410 1.85 17.12 2.92
C ASN A 410 2.47 17.65 4.22
N GLN A 411 2.32 18.93 4.56
CA GLN A 411 2.73 19.44 5.89
C GLN A 411 1.87 18.86 7.01
N ALA A 412 0.56 18.66 6.80
CA ALA A 412 -0.29 17.98 7.79
C ALA A 412 0.14 16.52 8.00
N LEU A 413 0.58 15.83 6.94
CA LEU A 413 1.05 14.45 7.01
C LEU A 413 2.45 14.35 7.64
N VAL A 414 3.37 15.26 7.31
CA VAL A 414 4.70 15.36 7.92
C VAL A 414 4.60 15.72 9.41
N ASN A 415 3.70 16.63 9.78
CA ASN A 415 3.44 16.97 11.17
C ASN A 415 2.85 15.78 11.93
N LYS A 416 1.92 15.03 11.32
CA LYS A 416 1.38 13.78 11.91
C LYS A 416 2.45 12.70 12.07
N ILE A 417 3.34 12.52 11.09
CA ILE A 417 4.44 11.54 11.14
C ILE A 417 5.49 11.95 12.19
N SER A 418 5.80 13.24 12.32
CA SER A 418 6.71 13.74 13.35
C SER A 418 6.12 13.57 14.77
N ALA A 419 4.82 13.83 14.93
CA ALA A 419 4.11 13.64 16.19
C ALA A 419 4.01 12.15 16.57
N THR A 420 3.79 11.26 15.60
CA THR A 420 3.80 9.79 15.83
C THR A 420 5.19 9.27 16.12
N LYS A 421 6.24 9.79 15.48
CA LYS A 421 7.63 9.44 15.83
C LYS A 421 8.02 9.93 17.22
N GLN A 422 7.60 11.13 17.63
CA GLN A 422 7.82 11.61 19.00
C GLN A 422 7.05 10.79 20.05
N THR A 423 5.82 10.38 19.77
CA THR A 423 5.06 9.49 20.68
C THR A 423 5.64 8.09 20.73
N LEU A 424 6.15 7.56 19.61
CA LEU A 424 6.84 6.27 19.58
C LEU A 424 8.16 6.31 20.36
N ALA A 425 8.93 7.39 20.23
CA ALA A 425 10.15 7.62 21.00
C ALA A 425 9.85 7.78 22.50
N ALA A 426 8.79 8.51 22.85
CA ALA A 426 8.33 8.62 24.24
C ALA A 426 7.89 7.26 24.80
N LEU A 427 7.15 6.46 24.03
CA LEU A 427 6.73 5.11 24.42
C LEU A 427 7.92 4.14 24.58
N GLN A 428 8.94 4.24 23.74
CA GLN A 428 10.18 3.45 23.86
C GLN A 428 11.02 3.86 25.08
N THR A 429 11.04 5.15 25.43
CA THR A 429 11.70 5.61 26.67
C THR A 429 10.92 5.22 27.93
N MET A 430 9.59 5.14 27.85
CA MET A 430 8.74 4.72 28.96
C MET A 430 8.72 3.19 29.15
N ALA A 431 8.91 2.39 28.09
CA ALA A 431 9.05 0.93 28.21
C ALA A 431 10.38 0.48 28.85
N LYS A 432 11.39 1.37 28.89
CA LYS A 432 12.68 1.11 29.57
C LYS A 432 12.63 1.36 31.09
N TYR A 433 11.62 2.04 31.60
CA TYR A 433 11.42 2.26 33.04
C TYR A 433 10.15 1.52 33.48
N ASN A 434 10.33 0.51 34.31
CA ASN A 434 9.38 -0.57 34.61
C ASN A 434 8.19 -0.14 35.51
N GLU A 435 7.53 0.98 35.22
CA GLU A 435 6.36 1.45 35.96
C GLU A 435 5.16 1.64 35.03
N SER A 436 4.28 0.64 35.01
CA SER A 436 3.08 0.53 34.17
C SER A 436 1.87 1.36 34.64
N SER A 437 1.99 2.12 35.73
CA SER A 437 0.89 2.91 36.32
C SER A 437 0.46 4.14 35.48
N PRO A 438 1.36 4.93 34.87
CA PRO A 438 0.96 6.10 34.08
C PRO A 438 0.29 5.72 32.75
N LEU A 439 0.64 4.56 32.19
CA LEU A 439 0.16 4.08 30.88
C LEU A 439 -1.35 3.77 30.91
N VAL A 440 -1.81 3.13 31.98
CA VAL A 440 -3.24 2.81 32.20
C VAL A 440 -4.06 4.09 32.34
N SER A 441 -3.53 5.12 33.00
CA SER A 441 -4.23 6.40 33.18
C SER A 441 -4.39 7.20 31.88
N LYS A 442 -3.38 7.16 30.99
CA LYS A 442 -3.43 7.84 29.68
C LYS A 442 -4.32 7.11 28.68
N ILE A 443 -4.30 5.77 28.66
CA ILE A 443 -5.20 4.98 27.81
C ILE A 443 -6.66 5.17 28.24
N LYS A 444 -6.92 5.25 29.56
CA LYS A 444 -8.27 5.53 30.08
C LYS A 444 -8.78 6.91 29.65
N ARG A 445 -7.95 7.96 29.73
CA ARG A 445 -8.30 9.31 29.24
C ARG A 445 -8.52 9.37 27.72
N ALA A 446 -7.74 8.61 26.94
CA ALA A 446 -7.89 8.58 25.49
C ALA A 446 -9.20 7.87 25.06
N LEU A 447 -9.58 6.80 25.75
CA LEU A 447 -10.85 6.10 25.55
C LEU A 447 -12.05 6.98 25.96
N ASP A 448 -11.95 7.73 27.04
CA ASP A 448 -13.00 8.64 27.50
C ASP A 448 -13.21 9.82 26.52
N HIS A 449 -12.14 10.35 25.91
CA HIS A 449 -12.26 11.39 24.87
C HIS A 449 -12.88 10.88 23.56
N GLN A 450 -12.66 9.60 23.22
CA GLN A 450 -13.22 9.02 22.00
C GLN A 450 -14.72 8.72 22.14
N LYS A 451 -15.19 8.40 23.35
CA LYS A 451 -16.64 8.25 23.66
C LYS A 451 -17.41 9.58 23.64
N SER A 452 -16.75 10.70 23.92
CA SER A 452 -17.40 12.03 23.91
C SER A 452 -17.54 12.67 22.52
N SER A 453 -17.02 12.04 21.46
CA SER A 453 -16.92 12.65 20.12
C SER A 453 -17.78 11.98 19.04
N GLN A 454 -18.76 11.12 19.40
CA GLN A 454 -19.78 10.62 18.47
C GLN A 454 -21.10 11.38 18.67
N PRO A 455 -21.59 12.16 17.68
CA PRO A 455 -22.95 12.67 17.69
C PRO A 455 -23.93 11.55 17.32
N ILE A 456 -24.85 11.23 18.24
CA ILE A 456 -26.04 10.44 17.95
C ILE A 456 -26.99 11.36 17.17
N ASN A 457 -27.07 11.16 15.86
CA ASN A 457 -28.17 11.67 15.04
C ASN A 457 -29.07 10.47 14.71
N LEU A 458 -30.22 10.41 15.36
CA LEU A 458 -31.35 9.54 14.98
C LEU A 458 -32.59 10.43 14.95
N SER A 459 -33.01 10.78 13.75
CA SER A 459 -34.31 11.39 13.44
C SER A 459 -34.89 10.73 12.20
N HIS A 460 -36.15 10.27 12.34
CA HIS A 460 -37.12 9.74 11.37
C HIS A 460 -36.88 8.29 10.93
N ASP A 461 -37.84 7.34 11.00
CA ASP A 461 -39.32 7.40 11.12
C ASP A 461 -39.90 6.56 12.29
#